data_AF-A0A512IS52-F1
#
_entry.id   AF-A0A512IS52-F1
#
_cell.length_a   1.000
_cell.length_b   1.000
_cell.length_c   1.000
_cell.angle_alpha   90.00
_cell.angle_beta   90.00
_cell.angle_gamma   90.00
#
_symmetry.space_group_name_H-M   'P 1'
#
loop_
_entity.id
_entity.type
_entity.pdbx_description
1 polymer ?
#
loop_
_entity_poly.entity_id
_entity_poly.type
_entity_poly.pdbx_seq_one_letter_code
_entity_poly.pdbx_strand_id
1 'polypeptide(L)'
;MSRAPHEPTAKTRGLVEGYAACGTPEADIAVIIGIDPKTLRKYYRDELDTAHIRANAKVAQSLFSHATNPASGMKGVTAAIFWMKTRGRWKETTVVENTGKDGGAIETQQTVLIEFVEPGATNAGEPDAGGE
;
A
#
# COMPACT_ATOMS: atom_id res chain seq x y z
N MET A 1 -27.34 28.68 13.53
CA MET A 1 -26.94 28.38 14.92
C MET A 1 -25.58 27.70 14.87
N SER A 2 -24.51 28.39 15.25
CA SER A 2 -23.15 27.82 15.27
C SER A 2 -23.08 26.73 16.35
N ARG A 3 -22.78 25.50 15.95
CA ARG A 3 -22.48 24.41 16.88
C ARG A 3 -21.28 24.82 17.73
N ALA A 4 -21.32 24.53 19.03
CA ALA A 4 -20.21 24.82 19.94
C ALA A 4 -18.88 24.27 19.40
N PRO A 5 -17.75 24.97 19.62
CA PRO A 5 -16.45 24.51 19.15
C PRO A 5 -16.13 23.14 19.74
N HIS A 6 -15.59 22.26 18.89
CA HIS A 6 -15.21 20.91 19.28
C HIS A 6 -14.08 20.95 20.31
N GLU A 7 -14.24 20.19 21.40
CA GLU A 7 -13.24 20.08 22.47
C GLU A 7 -12.62 18.67 22.47
N PRO A 8 -11.33 18.54 22.13
CA PRO A 8 -10.67 17.23 22.10
C PRO A 8 -10.44 16.70 23.51
N THR A 9 -11.00 15.54 23.81
CA THR A 9 -10.75 14.80 25.06
C THR A 9 -9.72 13.71 24.85
N ALA A 10 -9.05 13.27 25.93
CA ALA A 10 -8.11 12.13 25.87
C ALA A 10 -8.74 10.88 25.25
N LYS A 11 -10.03 10.60 25.55
CA LYS A 11 -10.77 9.49 24.97
C LYS A 11 -10.90 9.62 23.46
N THR A 12 -11.32 10.80 22.97
CA THR A 12 -11.46 11.03 21.53
C THR A 12 -10.12 11.00 20.80
N ARG A 13 -9.04 11.50 21.42
CA ARG A 13 -7.68 11.41 20.86
C ARG A 13 -7.25 9.96 20.70
N GLY A 14 -7.45 9.14 21.73
CA GLY A 14 -7.15 7.71 21.66
C GLY A 14 -7.98 6.97 20.59
N LEU A 15 -9.25 7.35 20.39
CA LEU A 15 -10.07 6.79 19.30
C LEU A 15 -9.49 7.19 17.93
N VAL A 16 -9.22 8.48 17.70
CA VAL A 16 -8.67 8.97 16.43
C VAL A 16 -7.32 8.31 16.13
N GLU A 17 -6.43 8.23 17.12
CA GLU A 17 -5.13 7.56 16.99
C GLU A 17 -5.32 6.07 16.65
N GLY A 18 -6.22 5.37 17.32
CA GLY A 18 -6.48 3.95 17.06
C GLY A 18 -7.01 3.69 15.65
N TYR A 19 -7.98 4.47 15.19
CA TYR A 19 -8.52 4.32 13.83
C TYR A 19 -7.48 4.73 12.76
N ALA A 20 -6.75 5.82 12.98
CA ALA A 20 -5.70 6.26 12.07
C ALA A 20 -4.55 5.23 11.99
N ALA A 21 -4.18 4.61 13.11
CA ALA A 21 -3.19 3.52 13.16
C ALA A 21 -3.58 2.34 12.28
N CYS A 22 -4.87 1.97 12.31
CA CYS A 22 -5.45 0.93 11.45
C CYS A 22 -5.60 1.37 9.97
N GLY A 23 -5.41 2.65 9.67
CA GLY A 23 -5.53 3.22 8.33
C GLY A 23 -6.96 3.53 7.90
N THR A 24 -7.86 3.73 8.86
CA THR A 24 -9.20 4.25 8.57
C THR A 24 -9.07 5.64 7.91
N PRO A 25 -9.77 5.91 6.79
CA PRO A 25 -9.77 7.22 6.16
C PRO A 25 -10.23 8.33 7.11
N GLU A 26 -9.60 9.51 7.05
CA GLU A 26 -9.95 10.65 7.92
C GLU A 26 -11.44 11.02 7.85
N ALA A 27 -12.06 10.89 6.68
CA ALA A 27 -13.49 11.15 6.51
C ALA A 27 -14.35 10.21 7.35
N ASP A 28 -14.03 8.91 7.37
CA ASP A 28 -14.76 7.91 8.16
C ASP A 28 -14.50 8.09 9.65
N ILE A 29 -13.26 8.45 10.03
CA ILE A 29 -12.94 8.81 11.42
C ILE A 29 -13.80 10.01 11.85
N ALA A 30 -13.95 11.03 11.01
CA ALA A 30 -14.79 12.18 11.32
C ALA A 30 -16.26 11.80 11.53
N VAL A 31 -16.79 10.86 10.72
CA VAL A 31 -18.13 10.28 10.90
C VAL A 31 -18.25 9.56 12.24
N ILE A 32 -17.28 8.71 12.59
CA ILE A 32 -17.28 7.97 13.86
C ILE A 32 -17.26 8.91 15.07
N ILE A 33 -16.49 9.99 15.00
CA ILE A 33 -16.38 11.00 16.07
C ILE A 33 -17.59 11.96 16.07
N GLY A 34 -18.33 12.07 14.96
CA GLY A 34 -19.48 12.95 14.82
C GLY A 34 -19.11 14.42 14.61
N ILE A 35 -17.99 14.69 13.93
CA ILE A 35 -17.46 16.04 13.65
C ILE A 35 -17.21 16.22 12.14
N ASP A 36 -17.11 17.49 11.71
CA ASP A 36 -16.70 17.80 10.34
C ASP A 36 -15.23 17.38 10.09
N PRO A 37 -14.87 16.86 8.90
CA PRO A 37 -13.48 16.48 8.59
C PRO A 37 -12.46 17.62 8.76
N LYS A 38 -12.83 18.88 8.51
CA LYS A 38 -11.95 20.03 8.77
C LYS A 38 -11.70 20.22 10.27
N THR A 39 -12.71 19.98 11.09
CA THR A 39 -12.60 19.97 12.56
C THR A 39 -11.67 18.85 13.02
N LEU A 40 -11.81 17.65 12.45
CA LEU A 40 -10.90 16.53 12.76
C LEU A 40 -9.43 16.93 12.51
N ARG A 41 -9.11 17.44 11.31
CA ARG A 41 -7.74 17.85 10.97
C ARG A 41 -7.21 18.99 11.83
N LYS A 42 -8.09 19.92 12.24
CA LYS A 42 -7.70 21.06 13.09
C LYS A 42 -7.26 20.62 14.49
N TYR A 43 -7.96 19.64 15.07
CA TYR A 43 -7.80 19.30 16.48
C TYR A 43 -6.99 18.02 16.75
N TYR A 44 -6.89 17.13 15.76
CA TYR A 44 -6.25 15.82 15.88
C TYR A 44 -5.11 15.62 14.89
N ARG A 45 -4.45 16.70 14.45
CA ARG A 45 -3.40 16.63 13.43
C ARG A 45 -2.27 15.70 13.86
N ASP A 46 -1.82 15.83 15.11
CA ASP A 46 -0.74 15.02 15.66
C ASP A 46 -1.08 13.53 15.66
N GLU A 47 -2.29 13.15 16.06
CA GLU A 47 -2.73 11.75 16.03
C GLU A 47 -2.77 11.23 14.59
N LEU A 48 -3.32 11.99 13.65
CA LEU A 48 -3.41 11.58 12.24
C LEU A 48 -2.02 11.40 11.61
N ASP A 49 -1.08 12.29 11.92
CA ASP A 49 0.27 12.26 11.36
C ASP A 49 1.14 11.17 12.02
N THR A 50 0.96 10.90 13.32
CA THR A 50 1.86 10.00 14.07
C THR A 50 1.33 8.58 14.28
N ALA A 51 0.01 8.35 14.19
CA ALA A 51 -0.58 7.05 14.51
C ALA A 51 0.00 5.90 13.67
N HIS A 52 0.16 6.11 12.36
CA HIS A 52 0.72 5.09 11.47
C HIS A 52 2.18 4.76 11.80
N ILE A 53 2.97 5.77 12.18
CA ILE A 53 4.38 5.62 12.58
C ILE A 53 4.46 4.77 13.85
N ARG A 54 3.66 5.12 14.86
CA ARG A 54 3.61 4.39 16.15
C ARG A 54 3.12 2.96 15.96
N ALA A 55 2.11 2.74 15.12
CA ALA A 55 1.60 1.41 14.80
C ALA A 55 2.69 0.53 14.16
N ASN A 56 3.39 1.06 13.15
CA ASN A 56 4.49 0.36 12.50
C ASN A 56 5.62 0.04 13.48
N ALA A 57 6.01 0.99 14.35
CA ALA A 57 7.02 0.75 15.37
C ALA A 57 6.61 -0.36 16.36
N LYS A 58 5.34 -0.39 16.78
CA LYS A 58 4.82 -1.43 17.68
C LYS A 58 4.82 -2.82 17.05
N VAL A 59 4.44 -2.93 15.77
CA VAL A 59 4.48 -4.21 15.04
C VAL A 59 5.92 -4.66 14.81
N ALA A 60 6.83 -3.75 14.47
CA ALA A 60 8.26 -4.05 14.34
C ALA A 60 8.87 -4.54 15.67
N GLN A 61 8.52 -3.89 16.79
CA GLN A 61 8.95 -4.31 18.12
C GLN A 61 8.44 -5.70 18.47
N SER A 62 7.19 -6.02 18.12
CA SER A 62 6.65 -7.37 18.32
C SER A 62 7.47 -8.42 17.57
N LEU A 63 7.78 -8.19 16.29
CA LEU A 63 8.63 -9.11 15.51
C LEU A 63 10.03 -9.25 16.11
N PHE A 64 10.63 -8.14 16.58
CA PHE A 64 11.92 -8.18 17.27
C PHE A 64 11.85 -9.06 18.52
N SER A 65 10.85 -8.86 19.38
CA SER A 65 10.67 -9.67 20.59
C SER A 65 10.49 -11.16 20.28
N HIS A 66 9.72 -11.51 19.25
CA HIS A 66 9.59 -12.89 18.80
C HIS A 66 10.91 -13.47 18.26
N ALA A 67 11.74 -12.66 17.61
CA ALA A 67 13.03 -13.09 17.07
C ALA A 67 14.12 -13.24 18.15
N THR A 68 14.10 -12.43 19.20
CA THR A 68 15.17 -12.40 20.22
C THR A 68 14.84 -13.13 21.51
N ASN A 69 13.59 -13.54 21.73
CA ASN A 69 13.17 -14.26 22.93
C ASN A 69 12.64 -15.65 22.57
N PRO A 70 13.42 -16.72 22.83
CA PRO A 70 13.03 -18.11 22.54
C PRO A 70 11.74 -18.58 23.22
N ALA A 71 11.33 -17.94 24.32
CA ALA A 71 10.09 -18.26 25.03
C ALA A 71 8.85 -17.58 24.44
N SER A 72 9.01 -16.63 23.50
CA SER A 72 7.89 -15.98 22.82
C SER A 72 7.29 -16.92 21.77
N GLY A 73 6.05 -17.37 21.99
CA GLY A 73 5.35 -18.22 21.03
C GLY A 73 5.12 -17.53 19.67
N MET A 74 4.77 -18.29 18.63
CA MET A 74 4.67 -17.77 17.24
C MET A 74 3.31 -17.12 16.89
N LYS A 75 2.42 -16.92 17.87
CA LYS A 75 1.07 -16.39 17.60
C LYS A 75 1.16 -14.95 17.09
N GLY A 76 0.57 -14.69 15.92
CA GLY A 76 0.49 -13.34 15.33
C GLY A 76 1.69 -12.93 14.48
N VAL A 77 2.77 -13.74 14.40
CA VAL A 77 3.96 -13.42 13.59
C VAL A 77 3.60 -13.27 12.10
N THR A 78 2.77 -14.14 11.54
CA THR A 78 2.33 -14.05 10.14
C THR A 78 1.58 -12.74 9.85
N ALA A 79 0.67 -12.33 10.76
CA ALA A 79 -0.07 -11.08 10.61
C ALA A 79 0.86 -9.86 10.73
N ALA A 80 1.84 -9.92 11.65
CA ALA A 80 2.84 -8.87 11.81
C ALA A 80 3.76 -8.75 10.58
N ILE A 81 4.23 -9.87 10.00
CA ILE A 81 5.02 -9.88 8.76
C ILE A 81 4.20 -9.29 7.61
N PHE A 82 2.94 -9.74 7.45
CA PHE A 82 2.04 -9.21 6.43
C PHE A 82 1.83 -7.69 6.59
N TRP A 83 1.62 -7.22 7.82
CA TRP A 83 1.52 -5.79 8.13
C TRP A 83 2.81 -5.04 7.75
N MET A 84 3.98 -5.54 8.12
CA MET A 84 5.24 -4.84 7.83
C MET A 84 5.54 -4.77 6.34
N LYS A 85 5.19 -5.81 5.57
CA LYS A 85 5.30 -5.78 4.11
C LYS A 85 4.35 -4.77 3.47
N THR A 86 3.08 -4.77 3.89
CA THR A 86 2.03 -3.98 3.23
C THR A 86 1.97 -2.52 3.70
N ARG A 87 2.23 -2.26 4.98
CA ARG A 87 2.10 -0.94 5.63
C ARG A 87 3.42 -0.40 6.19
N GLY A 88 4.29 -1.28 6.68
CA GLY A 88 5.64 -0.93 7.13
C GLY A 88 6.63 -0.65 6.00
N ARG A 89 6.24 -0.94 4.74
CA ARG A 89 7.06 -0.81 3.53
C ARG A 89 8.35 -1.65 3.56
N TRP A 90 8.39 -2.69 4.40
CA TRP A 90 9.50 -3.64 4.40
C TRP A 90 9.43 -4.52 3.17
N LYS A 91 10.57 -4.68 2.50
CA LYS A 91 10.74 -5.55 1.35
C LYS A 91 12.09 -6.24 1.46
N GLU A 92 12.16 -7.48 1.02
CA GLU A 92 13.44 -8.13 0.84
C GLU A 92 14.23 -7.46 -0.29
N THR A 93 15.56 -7.44 -0.15
CA THR A 93 16.45 -7.13 -1.26
C THR A 93 16.66 -8.42 -2.06
N THR A 94 16.28 -8.41 -3.33
CA THR A 94 16.52 -9.52 -4.25
C THR A 94 17.70 -9.18 -5.14
N VAL A 95 18.72 -10.03 -5.14
CA VAL A 95 19.82 -10.00 -6.12
C VAL A 95 19.53 -11.11 -7.12
N VAL A 96 19.41 -10.75 -8.40
CA VAL A 96 19.18 -11.71 -9.49
C VAL A 96 20.37 -11.66 -10.43
N GLU A 97 21.08 -12.78 -10.53
CA GLU A 97 22.18 -12.96 -11.47
C GLU A 97 21.68 -13.81 -12.63
N ASN A 98 21.62 -13.19 -13.82
CA ASN A 98 21.17 -13.87 -15.03
C ASN A 98 22.40 -14.30 -15.83
N THR A 99 22.50 -15.60 -16.08
CA THR A 99 23.51 -16.17 -16.98
C THR A 99 22.84 -16.98 -18.08
N GLY A 100 23.53 -17.12 -19.20
CA GLY A 100 23.13 -18.01 -20.29
C GLY A 100 23.41 -19.46 -19.97
N LYS A 101 23.23 -20.32 -20.97
CA LYS A 101 23.50 -21.76 -20.84
C LYS A 101 24.92 -21.98 -20.32
N ASP A 102 25.03 -22.88 -19.33
CA ASP A 102 26.31 -23.25 -18.70
C ASP A 102 27.10 -22.07 -18.10
N GLY A 103 26.41 -21.02 -17.64
CA GLY A 103 27.04 -19.83 -17.06
C GLY A 103 27.61 -18.86 -18.11
N GLY A 104 27.40 -19.14 -19.39
CA GLY A 104 27.84 -18.31 -20.52
C GLY A 104 27.01 -17.04 -20.71
N ALA A 105 27.23 -16.35 -21.82
CA ALA A 105 26.44 -15.18 -22.19
C ALA A 105 24.98 -15.58 -22.46
N ILE A 106 24.03 -14.70 -22.10
CA ILE A 106 22.61 -14.89 -22.44
C ILE A 106 22.46 -14.77 -23.96
N GLU A 107 22.15 -15.89 -24.61
CA GLU A 107 21.85 -15.92 -26.03
C GLU A 107 20.44 -15.38 -26.29
N THR A 108 20.30 -14.45 -27.22
CA THR A 108 18.99 -13.92 -27.65
C THR A 108 18.79 -14.25 -29.13
N GLN A 109 17.68 -14.90 -29.47
CA GLN A 109 17.25 -15.10 -30.85
C GLN A 109 16.10 -14.15 -31.14
N GLN A 110 16.27 -13.31 -32.17
CA GLN A 110 15.22 -12.43 -32.67
C GLN A 110 14.76 -12.95 -34.02
N THR A 111 13.49 -13.33 -34.13
CA THR A 111 12.86 -13.62 -35.41
C THR A 111 12.18 -12.35 -35.91
N VAL A 112 12.66 -11.82 -37.03
CA VAL A 112 12.01 -10.70 -37.71
C VAL A 112 11.03 -11.26 -38.73
N LEU A 113 9.74 -11.03 -38.51
CA LEU A 113 8.72 -11.31 -39.50
C LEU A 113 8.70 -10.15 -40.51
N ILE A 114 9.03 -10.44 -41.77
CA ILE A 114 8.89 -9.47 -42.87
C ILE A 114 7.66 -9.88 -43.66
N GLU A 115 6.60 -9.07 -43.58
CA GLU A 115 5.44 -9.19 -44.45
C GLU A 115 5.64 -8.28 -45.66
N PHE A 116 5.78 -8.89 -46.83
CA PHE A 116 5.88 -8.14 -48.08
C PHE A 116 4.48 -7.73 -48.53
N VAL A 117 4.20 -6.43 -48.54
CA VAL A 117 2.95 -5.87 -49.07
C VAL A 117 3.13 -5.55 -50.54
N GLU A 118 2.17 -5.95 -51.38
CA GLU A 118 2.20 -5.61 -52.81
C GLU A 118 2.18 -4.08 -53.00
N PRO A 119 2.95 -3.53 -53.95
CA PRO A 119 2.95 -2.09 -54.22
C PRO A 119 1.56 -1.64 -54.69
N GLY A 120 0.87 -0.87 -53.85
CA GLY A 120 -0.48 -0.37 -54.09
C GLY A 120 -1.59 -1.10 -53.32
N ALA A 121 -1.28 -2.18 -52.59
CA ALA A 121 -2.20 -2.76 -51.63
C ALA A 121 -2.34 -1.81 -50.43
N THR A 122 -3.38 -0.98 -50.43
CA THR A 122 -3.81 -0.28 -49.22
C THR A 122 -4.25 -1.30 -48.18
N ASN A 123 -3.79 -1.15 -46.95
CA ASN A 123 -4.31 -1.88 -45.80
C ASN A 123 -5.81 -1.60 -45.68
N ALA A 124 -6.64 -2.43 -46.31
CA ALA A 124 -8.08 -2.44 -46.13
C ALA A 124 -8.39 -3.15 -44.80
N GLY A 125 -7.93 -2.56 -43.70
CA GLY A 125 -8.45 -2.84 -42.38
C GLY A 125 -9.81 -2.15 -42.25
N GLU A 126 -10.87 -2.93 -42.43
CA GLU A 126 -12.27 -2.69 -42.04
C GLU A 126 -12.95 -1.41 -42.57
N PRO A 127 -13.91 -1.51 -43.52
CA PRO A 127 -15.00 -0.56 -43.55
C PRO A 127 -15.92 -0.85 -42.35
N ASP A 128 -16.03 0.16 -41.50
CA ASP A 128 -17.20 0.51 -40.70
C ASP A 128 -18.43 -0.38 -40.96
N ALA A 129 -18.66 -1.38 -40.11
CA ALA A 129 -19.94 -2.06 -40.01
C ALA A 129 -20.92 -1.18 -39.22
N GLY A 130 -21.19 0.01 -39.75
CA GLY A 130 -22.36 0.80 -39.44
C GLY A 130 -23.47 0.41 -40.41
N GLY A 131 -24.49 -0.29 -39.91
CA GLY A 131 -25.67 -0.67 -40.68
C GLY A 131 -26.81 -1.16 -39.80
N GLU A 132 -27.71 -0.21 -39.50
CA GLU A 132 -29.07 -0.30 -38.93
C GLU A 132 -29.25 -0.52 -37.41
#